data_AF-A0A925EI29-F1
#
_entry.id   AF-A0A925EI29-F1
#
_cell.length_a   1.000
_cell.length_b   1.000
_cell.length_c   1.000
_cell.angle_alpha   90.00
_cell.angle_beta   90.00
_cell.angle_gamma   90.00
#
_symmetry.space_group_name_H-M   'P 1'
#
loop_
_entity.id
_entity.type
_entity.pdbx_description
1 polymer ?
#
loop_
_entity_poly.entity_id
_entity_poly.type
_entity_poly.pdbx_seq_one_letter_code
_entity_poly.pdbx_strand_id
1 'polypeptide(L)'
;MKINRKFFIYVLFLMLIIACQSSGVPATATIALTTPTVTSVPTLTLTPIPTITSTLEPATKHVIILSIDGLRPDAIQLAPMPNLLELMKTSAYTLTAQTVHPSATLPAHASMLTGLCPAKHGVDWNDYLPENGIAQGIDLFDIAHAAGLQTVMYTGKEKLQQVTDASSVDKFVWINDRDKIVMQNLLADFPQDFGVLFIHFATTDDMGHVYGWLSPEQLSVVFRADEAIGELLAALDNKGLRDETLLIITADHGGHGMIHGSSMPEDMTIPWIASGPEIEAKQLQMPVHTMDTAATAAYALGLSIPEEWDGVPVYEALGLPAANESKACE
;
A
#
# COMPACT_ATOMS: atom_id res chain seq x y z
N MET A 1 49.12 -21.02 -16.84
CA MET A 1 48.98 -22.44 -17.25
C MET A 1 47.50 -22.68 -17.52
N LYS A 2 47.10 -22.79 -18.80
CA LYS A 2 45.69 -22.88 -19.25
C LYS A 2 45.18 -24.31 -19.05
N ILE A 3 44.03 -24.48 -18.40
CA ILE A 3 43.33 -25.77 -18.29
C ILE A 3 42.24 -25.82 -19.35
N ASN A 4 42.29 -26.87 -20.18
CA ASN A 4 41.49 -27.04 -21.39
C ASN A 4 40.34 -28.03 -21.14
N ARG A 5 39.13 -27.65 -21.55
CA ARG A 5 37.91 -28.46 -21.56
C ARG A 5 37.97 -29.50 -22.69
N LYS A 6 37.23 -30.61 -22.50
CA LYS A 6 36.77 -31.65 -23.45
C LYS A 6 37.49 -32.99 -23.33
N PHE A 7 36.86 -33.94 -22.63
CA PHE A 7 36.75 -35.34 -23.03
C PHE A 7 35.83 -36.04 -22.03
N PHE A 8 34.62 -36.47 -22.43
CA PHE A 8 34.00 -37.72 -21.99
C PHE A 8 32.64 -37.87 -22.71
N ILE A 9 32.71 -38.54 -23.86
CA ILE A 9 31.58 -38.99 -24.67
C ILE A 9 31.85 -40.48 -24.91
N TYR A 10 30.94 -41.32 -24.43
CA TYR A 10 30.62 -42.70 -24.85
C TYR A 10 31.63 -43.82 -24.62
N VAL A 11 31.29 -44.75 -23.72
CA VAL A 11 31.51 -46.20 -23.94
C VAL A 11 30.23 -46.94 -23.54
N LEU A 12 29.83 -47.82 -24.45
CA LEU A 12 28.58 -48.55 -24.55
C LEU A 12 28.84 -50.03 -24.17
N PHE A 13 27.77 -50.71 -23.74
CA PHE A 13 27.49 -52.15 -23.87
C PHE A 13 27.78 -53.16 -22.74
N LEU A 14 26.66 -53.73 -22.28
CA LEU A 14 26.32 -55.16 -22.20
C LEU A 14 26.58 -55.91 -20.88
N MET A 15 25.52 -56.16 -20.11
CA MET A 15 25.20 -57.51 -19.61
C MET A 15 23.69 -57.66 -19.38
N LEU A 16 23.13 -58.66 -20.05
CA LEU A 16 21.74 -59.10 -20.01
C LEU A 16 21.73 -60.46 -19.29
N ILE A 17 21.05 -60.58 -18.14
CA ILE A 17 20.68 -61.87 -17.55
C ILE A 17 19.23 -61.81 -17.07
N ILE A 18 18.38 -62.39 -17.91
CA ILE A 18 17.23 -63.27 -17.64
C ILE A 18 16.74 -63.35 -16.18
N ALA A 19 15.51 -62.86 -15.95
CA ALA A 19 14.59 -63.46 -15.00
C ALA A 19 13.19 -63.52 -15.63
N CYS A 20 12.62 -64.71 -15.63
CA CYS A 20 11.34 -65.08 -16.22
C CYS A 20 10.27 -65.15 -15.11
N GLN A 21 9.00 -65.11 -15.52
CA GLN A 21 7.75 -65.34 -14.75
C GLN A 21 7.22 -64.09 -14.00
N SER A 22 5.94 -63.71 -14.04
CA SER A 22 4.69 -64.38 -14.44
C SER A 22 3.67 -63.32 -14.88
N SER A 23 2.96 -63.57 -15.99
CA SER A 23 1.89 -62.72 -16.53
C SER A 23 0.59 -62.91 -15.74
N GLY A 24 0.26 -61.94 -14.89
CA GLY A 24 -1.09 -61.72 -14.36
C GLY A 24 -1.79 -60.64 -15.19
N VAL A 25 -2.95 -60.97 -15.74
CA VAL A 25 -3.83 -60.04 -16.47
C VAL A 25 -4.36 -58.98 -15.49
N PRO A 26 -4.18 -57.66 -15.73
CA PRO A 26 -4.88 -56.67 -14.93
C PRO A 26 -6.36 -56.64 -15.34
N ALA A 27 -7.24 -56.73 -14.35
CA ALA A 27 -8.67 -56.55 -14.51
C ALA A 27 -8.97 -55.16 -15.10
N THR A 28 -9.89 -55.12 -16.06
CA THR A 28 -10.52 -53.91 -16.60
C THR A 28 -11.06 -53.04 -15.47
N ALA A 29 -10.45 -51.86 -15.28
CA ALA A 29 -10.99 -50.82 -14.42
C ALA A 29 -12.19 -50.17 -15.11
N THR A 30 -13.38 -50.37 -14.55
CA THR A 30 -14.60 -49.66 -14.93
C THR A 30 -14.45 -48.20 -14.52
N ILE A 31 -14.38 -47.28 -15.48
CA ILE A 31 -14.43 -45.84 -15.20
C ILE A 31 -15.87 -45.50 -14.81
N ALA A 32 -16.09 -45.21 -13.53
CA ALA A 32 -17.34 -44.60 -13.07
C ALA A 32 -17.37 -43.13 -13.53
N LEU A 33 -18.35 -42.76 -14.36
CA LEU A 33 -18.66 -41.36 -14.61
C LEU A 33 -19.21 -40.74 -13.33
N THR A 34 -18.40 -39.95 -12.63
CA THR A 34 -18.91 -39.05 -11.60
C THR A 34 -19.49 -37.81 -12.28
N THR A 35 -20.77 -37.54 -12.03
CA THR A 35 -21.40 -36.27 -12.41
C THR A 35 -20.65 -35.11 -11.75
N PRO A 36 -20.31 -34.03 -12.47
CA PRO A 36 -19.67 -32.88 -11.87
C PRO A 36 -20.62 -32.27 -10.84
N THR A 37 -20.17 -32.20 -9.59
CA THR A 37 -20.85 -31.43 -8.54
C THR A 37 -20.80 -29.96 -8.97
N VAL A 38 -21.97 -29.36 -9.18
CA VAL A 38 -22.09 -27.92 -9.42
C VAL A 38 -21.68 -27.21 -8.13
N THR A 39 -20.44 -26.73 -8.07
CA THR A 39 -20.00 -25.79 -7.05
C THR A 39 -20.76 -24.49 -7.26
N SER A 40 -21.45 -24.02 -6.23
CA SER A 40 -22.13 -22.73 -6.24
C SER A 40 -21.12 -21.62 -6.53
N VAL A 41 -21.37 -20.85 -7.59
CA VAL A 41 -20.64 -19.61 -7.88
C VAL A 41 -20.83 -18.68 -6.67
N PRO A 42 -19.77 -18.10 -6.09
CA PRO A 42 -19.92 -17.13 -5.02
C PRO A 42 -20.74 -15.95 -5.54
N THR A 43 -21.82 -15.63 -4.84
CA THR A 43 -22.64 -14.45 -5.12
C THR A 43 -21.79 -13.21 -4.87
N LEU A 44 -21.68 -12.32 -5.85
CA LEU A 44 -21.07 -11.01 -5.68
C LEU A 44 -21.83 -10.27 -4.57
N THR A 45 -21.19 -10.14 -3.40
CA THR A 45 -21.70 -9.34 -2.30
C THR A 45 -21.42 -7.88 -2.65
N LEU A 46 -22.46 -7.11 -2.94
CA LEU A 46 -22.34 -5.67 -3.15
C LEU A 46 -21.97 -5.01 -1.82
N THR A 47 -20.96 -4.15 -1.84
CA THR A 47 -20.63 -3.26 -0.71
C THR A 47 -21.87 -2.40 -0.40
N PRO A 48 -22.30 -2.30 0.86
CA PRO A 48 -23.46 -1.48 1.22
C PRO A 48 -23.18 -0.01 0.86
N ILE A 49 -24.18 0.67 0.26
CA ILE A 49 -24.08 2.08 -0.08
C ILE A 49 -24.04 2.91 1.22
N PRO A 50 -23.00 3.72 1.46
CA PRO A 50 -22.91 4.55 2.67
C PRO A 50 -24.06 5.56 2.74
N THR A 51 -24.62 5.75 3.94
CA THR A 51 -25.57 6.85 4.22
C THR A 51 -24.78 8.03 4.77
N ILE A 52 -24.50 9.03 3.92
CA ILE A 52 -23.69 10.19 4.31
C ILE A 52 -24.57 11.26 4.97
N THR A 53 -24.22 11.68 6.18
CA THR A 53 -24.70 12.95 6.74
C THR A 53 -23.48 13.79 7.12
N SER A 54 -23.04 14.67 6.22
CA SER A 54 -21.97 15.64 6.46
C SER A 54 -22.39 16.60 7.58
N THR A 55 -21.73 16.53 8.75
CA THR A 55 -22.03 17.38 9.92
C THR A 55 -20.85 18.26 10.35
N LEU A 56 -19.68 18.14 9.72
CA LEU A 56 -18.47 18.92 10.02
C LEU A 56 -18.11 19.79 8.80
N GLU A 57 -17.76 21.04 9.04
CA GLU A 57 -17.17 21.90 8.00
C GLU A 57 -15.80 21.31 7.60
N PRO A 58 -15.50 21.12 6.30
CA PRO A 58 -14.22 20.58 5.87
C PRO A 58 -13.04 21.49 6.26
N ALA A 59 -12.01 20.91 6.86
CA ALA A 59 -10.73 21.57 7.14
C ALA A 59 -9.92 21.81 5.86
N THR A 60 -10.12 20.97 4.84
CA THR A 60 -9.40 21.00 3.57
C THR A 60 -10.32 20.68 2.40
N LYS A 61 -9.94 21.09 1.18
CA LYS A 61 -10.66 20.69 -0.05
C LYS A 61 -10.05 19.47 -0.71
N HIS A 62 -8.76 19.26 -0.48
CA HIS A 62 -7.96 18.25 -1.15
C HIS A 62 -7.17 17.44 -0.13
N VAL A 63 -7.12 16.12 -0.31
CA VAL A 63 -6.23 15.24 0.43
C VAL A 63 -5.31 14.52 -0.56
N ILE A 64 -4.02 14.56 -0.28
CA ILE A 64 -3.02 13.71 -0.93
C ILE A 64 -2.48 12.72 0.09
N ILE A 65 -2.53 11.43 -0.22
CA ILE A 65 -1.84 10.38 0.53
C ILE A 65 -0.71 9.87 -0.37
N LEU A 66 0.53 10.11 0.05
CA LEU A 66 1.74 9.61 -0.61
C LEU A 66 2.34 8.46 0.20
N SER A 67 2.25 7.25 -0.32
CA SER A 67 2.88 6.05 0.24
C SER A 67 4.21 5.75 -0.45
N ILE A 68 5.28 5.65 0.34
CA ILE A 68 6.60 5.21 -0.13
C ILE A 68 6.80 3.77 0.36
N ASP A 69 6.60 2.82 -0.54
CA ASP A 69 6.56 1.37 -0.25
C ASP A 69 7.86 0.91 0.40
N GLY A 70 7.76 0.21 1.54
CA GLY A 70 8.92 -0.32 2.25
C GLY A 70 9.80 0.73 2.95
N LEU A 71 9.39 2.00 3.07
CA LEU A 71 10.18 3.05 3.69
C LEU A 71 10.24 2.89 5.22
N ARG A 72 11.41 2.51 5.73
CA ARG A 72 11.72 2.57 7.16
C ARG A 72 11.98 4.01 7.63
N PRO A 73 11.58 4.37 8.88
CA PRO A 73 11.86 5.70 9.43
C PRO A 73 13.35 6.06 9.52
N ASP A 74 14.23 5.09 9.79
CA ASP A 74 15.68 5.33 9.88
C ASP A 74 16.33 5.59 8.52
N ALA A 75 15.72 5.13 7.42
CA ALA A 75 16.17 5.43 6.07
C ALA A 75 16.09 6.93 5.75
N ILE A 76 15.14 7.68 6.34
CA ILE A 76 14.96 9.13 6.11
C ILE A 76 16.23 9.93 6.48
N GLN A 77 16.92 9.51 7.55
CA GLN A 77 18.16 10.15 7.98
C GLN A 77 19.38 9.61 7.23
N LEU A 78 19.39 8.32 6.89
CA LEU A 78 20.51 7.65 6.21
C LEU A 78 20.60 8.00 4.72
N ALA A 79 19.47 8.16 4.05
CA ALA A 79 19.32 8.68 2.69
C ALA A 79 18.77 10.10 2.79
N PRO A 80 19.57 11.09 3.27
CA PRO A 80 19.07 12.39 3.70
C PRO A 80 18.05 12.95 2.69
N MET A 81 16.79 13.05 3.14
CA MET A 81 15.61 13.47 2.37
C MET A 81 15.32 14.96 2.62
N PRO A 82 16.07 15.91 2.02
CA PRO A 82 15.98 17.33 2.37
C PRO A 82 14.59 17.94 2.19
N ASN A 83 13.81 17.53 1.17
CA ASN A 83 12.48 18.10 0.96
C ASN A 83 11.52 17.64 2.05
N LEU A 84 11.53 16.36 2.39
CA LEU A 84 10.76 15.79 3.49
C LEU A 84 11.20 16.37 4.84
N LEU A 85 12.50 16.47 5.09
CA LEU A 85 13.05 17.02 6.33
C LEU A 85 12.72 18.50 6.50
N GLU A 86 12.67 19.28 5.42
CA GLU A 86 12.20 20.67 5.46
C GLU A 86 10.70 20.73 5.75
N LEU A 87 9.90 19.93 5.03
CA LEU A 87 8.45 19.82 5.23
C LEU A 87 8.10 19.46 6.69
N MET A 88 8.83 18.51 7.28
CA MET A 88 8.60 18.04 8.65
C MET A 88 8.71 19.15 9.71
N LYS A 89 9.45 20.23 9.44
CA LYS A 89 9.59 21.36 10.38
C LYS A 89 8.27 22.09 10.63
N THR A 90 7.34 22.03 9.68
CA THR A 90 6.01 22.65 9.74
C THR A 90 4.89 21.62 9.69
N SER A 91 5.18 20.36 10.02
CA SER A 91 4.25 19.23 9.95
C SER A 91 3.97 18.64 11.33
N ALA A 92 2.84 17.94 11.45
CA ALA A 92 2.64 16.96 12.50
C ALA A 92 3.28 15.64 12.05
N TYR A 93 4.08 14.99 12.89
CA TYR A 93 4.72 13.73 12.49
C TYR A 93 5.02 12.77 13.63
N THR A 94 5.09 11.48 13.31
CA THR A 94 5.75 10.45 14.10
C THR A 94 6.61 9.56 13.21
N LEU A 95 7.73 9.10 13.75
CA LEU A 95 8.62 8.12 13.10
C LEU A 95 8.48 6.73 13.73
N THR A 96 7.41 6.51 14.50
CA THR A 96 7.12 5.26 15.21
C THR A 96 5.69 4.77 14.97
N ALA A 97 5.02 5.25 13.92
CA ALA A 97 3.72 4.74 13.54
C ALA A 97 3.82 3.24 13.22
N GLN A 98 2.73 2.51 13.42
CA GLN A 98 2.70 1.06 13.24
C GLN A 98 1.80 0.67 12.06
N THR A 99 2.29 -0.25 11.22
CA THR A 99 1.47 -0.93 10.23
C THR A 99 0.75 -2.15 10.83
N VAL A 100 0.13 -2.96 9.97
CA VAL A 100 -0.61 -4.17 10.32
C VAL A 100 0.21 -5.43 10.06
N HIS A 101 -0.22 -6.55 10.65
CA HIS A 101 0.29 -7.87 10.31
C HIS A 101 -0.67 -8.60 9.34
N PRO A 102 -0.18 -9.24 8.27
CA PRO A 102 1.20 -9.25 7.81
C PRO A 102 1.63 -7.88 7.27
N SER A 103 2.86 -7.47 7.56
CA SER A 103 3.48 -6.20 7.12
C SER A 103 3.87 -6.28 5.65
N ALA A 104 2.88 -6.43 4.79
CA ALA A 104 3.00 -6.63 3.36
C ALA A 104 2.18 -5.60 2.60
N THR A 105 2.62 -5.26 1.39
CA THR A 105 2.07 -4.16 0.61
C THR A 105 0.56 -4.13 0.51
N LEU A 106 -0.07 -5.20 0.01
CA LEU A 106 -1.51 -5.16 -0.27
C LEU A 106 -2.37 -5.17 1.01
N PRO A 107 -2.10 -6.03 2.02
CA PRO A 107 -2.81 -5.96 3.30
C PRO A 107 -2.67 -4.60 4.00
N ALA A 108 -1.46 -4.04 4.03
CA ALA A 108 -1.21 -2.76 4.69
C ALA A 108 -1.85 -1.58 3.96
N HIS A 109 -1.81 -1.52 2.62
CA HIS A 109 -2.52 -0.49 1.86
C HIS A 109 -4.04 -0.65 1.95
N ALA A 110 -4.55 -1.88 2.00
CA ALA A 110 -5.96 -2.12 2.29
C ALA A 110 -6.33 -1.53 3.65
N SER A 111 -5.58 -1.81 4.72
CA SER A 111 -5.84 -1.21 6.03
C SER A 111 -5.72 0.32 6.02
N MET A 112 -4.72 0.86 5.33
CA MET A 112 -4.48 2.31 5.22
C MET A 112 -5.66 3.06 4.60
N LEU A 113 -6.27 2.51 3.54
CA LEU A 113 -7.31 3.19 2.77
C LEU A 113 -8.74 2.80 3.18
N THR A 114 -8.94 1.61 3.73
CA THR A 114 -10.23 1.19 4.31
C THR A 114 -10.42 1.67 5.74
N GLY A 115 -9.35 2.03 6.45
CA GLY A 115 -9.43 2.29 7.89
C GLY A 115 -9.73 1.04 8.73
N LEU A 116 -9.67 -0.16 8.15
CA LEU A 116 -10.00 -1.42 8.81
C LEU A 116 -8.73 -2.26 9.07
N CYS A 117 -8.78 -3.14 10.06
CA CYS A 117 -7.77 -4.18 10.25
C CYS A 117 -7.94 -5.34 9.23
N PRO A 118 -6.88 -6.13 8.97
CA PRO A 118 -6.93 -7.29 8.05
C PRO A 118 -8.03 -8.30 8.35
N ALA A 119 -8.34 -8.51 9.62
CA ALA A 119 -9.43 -9.39 10.05
C ALA A 119 -10.83 -8.93 9.55
N LYS A 120 -11.00 -7.65 9.23
CA LYS A 120 -12.26 -7.07 8.73
C LYS A 120 -12.28 -6.90 7.22
N HIS A 121 -11.22 -6.35 6.62
CA HIS A 121 -11.18 -6.15 5.17
C HIS A 121 -10.80 -7.42 4.38
N GLY A 122 -10.33 -8.47 5.08
CA GLY A 122 -10.15 -9.82 4.52
C GLY A 122 -8.99 -9.98 3.54
N VAL A 123 -8.13 -8.96 3.38
CA VAL A 123 -6.96 -9.04 2.49
C VAL A 123 -5.81 -9.69 3.24
N ASP A 124 -5.59 -10.97 2.99
CA ASP A 124 -4.52 -11.79 3.54
C ASP A 124 -3.49 -12.25 2.49
N TRP A 125 -3.60 -11.72 1.27
CA TRP A 125 -2.70 -12.01 0.13
C TRP A 125 -1.92 -10.77 -0.29
N ASN A 126 -0.78 -10.97 -0.98
CA ASN A 126 0.08 -9.85 -1.42
C ASN A 126 0.40 -9.85 -2.92
N ASP A 127 0.08 -10.90 -3.65
CA ASP A 127 0.23 -10.92 -5.11
C ASP A 127 -1.04 -10.36 -5.78
N TYR A 128 -0.96 -9.96 -7.05
CA TYR A 128 -2.17 -9.62 -7.79
C TYR A 128 -2.91 -10.91 -8.16
N LEU A 129 -4.08 -11.12 -7.55
CA LEU A 129 -4.92 -12.32 -7.71
C LEU A 129 -6.36 -11.88 -7.99
N PRO A 130 -6.75 -11.65 -9.27
CA PRO A 130 -8.07 -11.13 -9.64
C PRO A 130 -9.24 -11.90 -9.02
N GLU A 131 -9.09 -13.21 -8.85
CA GLU A 131 -10.07 -14.12 -8.25
C GLU A 131 -10.38 -13.82 -6.78
N ASN A 132 -9.47 -13.15 -6.06
CA ASN A 132 -9.66 -12.78 -4.66
C ASN A 132 -10.53 -11.52 -4.50
N GLY A 133 -10.82 -10.79 -5.59
CA GLY A 133 -11.61 -9.58 -5.55
C GLY A 133 -10.84 -8.38 -4.96
N ILE A 134 -11.52 -7.56 -4.19
CA ILE A 134 -10.96 -6.36 -3.56
C ILE A 134 -11.06 -6.44 -2.04
N ALA A 135 -10.42 -5.51 -1.32
CA ALA A 135 -10.62 -5.34 0.11
C ALA A 135 -12.10 -5.14 0.45
N GLN A 136 -12.55 -5.77 1.54
CA GLN A 136 -13.93 -5.67 2.00
C GLN A 136 -14.12 -4.46 2.94
N GLY A 137 -15.35 -3.97 3.01
CA GLY A 137 -15.71 -2.81 3.81
C GLY A 137 -15.79 -1.53 2.98
N ILE A 138 -16.30 -0.47 3.61
CA ILE A 138 -16.36 0.86 3.00
C ILE A 138 -14.99 1.52 3.15
N ASP A 139 -14.43 2.02 2.07
CA ASP A 139 -13.12 2.69 2.08
C ASP A 139 -13.21 4.21 1.89
N LEU A 140 -12.07 4.91 2.00
CA LEU A 140 -11.97 6.36 1.83
C LEU A 140 -12.44 6.82 0.44
N PHE A 141 -12.14 6.05 -0.60
CA PHE A 141 -12.52 6.35 -1.97
C PHE A 141 -14.04 6.22 -2.15
N ASP A 142 -14.67 5.19 -1.55
CA ASP A 142 -16.12 5.01 -1.56
C ASP A 142 -16.84 6.24 -0.98
N ILE A 143 -16.45 6.69 0.21
CA ILE A 143 -17.12 7.82 0.88
C ILE A 143 -16.83 9.15 0.20
N ALA A 144 -15.62 9.34 -0.35
CA ALA A 144 -15.26 10.56 -1.08
C ALA A 144 -16.02 10.64 -2.41
N HIS A 145 -16.04 9.55 -3.19
CA HIS A 145 -16.75 9.49 -4.46
C HIS A 145 -18.27 9.66 -4.25
N ALA A 146 -18.85 9.00 -3.26
CA ALA A 146 -20.26 9.15 -2.91
C ALA A 146 -20.62 10.57 -2.44
N ALA A 147 -19.68 11.33 -1.89
CA ALA A 147 -19.83 12.75 -1.56
C ALA A 147 -19.67 13.68 -2.78
N GLY A 148 -19.43 13.14 -3.98
CA GLY A 148 -19.24 13.90 -5.22
C GLY A 148 -17.83 14.46 -5.40
N LEU A 149 -16.86 14.00 -4.61
CA LEU A 149 -15.47 14.38 -4.74
C LEU A 149 -14.77 13.50 -5.78
N GLN A 150 -13.92 14.11 -6.60
CA GLN A 150 -13.11 13.33 -7.55
C GLN A 150 -12.04 12.53 -6.81
N THR A 151 -11.88 11.26 -7.18
CA THR A 151 -10.92 10.33 -6.58
C THR A 151 -9.90 9.81 -7.61
N VAL A 152 -8.62 9.87 -7.26
CA VAL A 152 -7.53 9.59 -8.22
C VAL A 152 -6.44 8.73 -7.57
N MET A 153 -5.94 7.74 -8.31
CA MET A 153 -4.83 6.89 -7.90
C MET A 153 -3.73 6.85 -8.96
N TYR A 154 -2.48 7.09 -8.54
CA TYR A 154 -1.27 6.84 -9.31
C TYR A 154 -0.40 5.84 -8.56
N THR A 155 -0.22 4.65 -9.12
CA THR A 155 0.39 3.52 -8.41
C THR A 155 1.60 2.93 -9.12
N GLY A 156 2.59 2.53 -8.31
CA GLY A 156 3.76 1.78 -8.78
C GLY A 156 3.54 0.27 -8.93
N LYS A 157 2.53 -0.28 -8.23
CA LYS A 157 2.24 -1.73 -8.19
C LYS A 157 0.81 -2.02 -8.67
N GLU A 158 0.67 -2.94 -9.61
CA GLU A 158 -0.61 -3.32 -10.25
C GLU A 158 -1.65 -3.77 -9.23
N LYS A 159 -1.21 -4.56 -8.24
CA LYS A 159 -2.08 -5.15 -7.20
C LYS A 159 -2.88 -4.13 -6.40
N LEU A 160 -2.46 -2.87 -6.35
CA LEU A 160 -3.18 -1.82 -5.59
C LEU A 160 -4.55 -1.49 -6.18
N GLN A 161 -4.87 -1.95 -7.40
CA GLN A 161 -6.25 -1.95 -7.90
C GLN A 161 -7.21 -2.85 -7.10
N GLN A 162 -6.69 -3.75 -6.25
CA GLN A 162 -7.50 -4.60 -5.37
C GLN A 162 -7.80 -3.95 -4.00
N VAL A 163 -7.40 -2.69 -3.78
CA VAL A 163 -7.66 -2.01 -2.50
C VAL A 163 -9.06 -1.41 -2.44
N THR A 164 -9.60 -0.95 -3.57
CA THR A 164 -10.88 -0.21 -3.63
C THR A 164 -11.68 -0.60 -4.87
N ASP A 165 -12.99 -0.37 -4.84
CA ASP A 165 -13.86 -0.63 -5.99
C ASP A 165 -13.52 0.33 -7.13
N ALA A 166 -13.37 -0.20 -8.35
CA ALA A 166 -13.04 0.61 -9.53
C ALA A 166 -14.11 1.67 -9.83
N SER A 167 -15.35 1.50 -9.39
CA SER A 167 -16.41 2.51 -9.52
C SER A 167 -16.25 3.70 -8.58
N SER A 168 -15.46 3.56 -7.51
CA SER A 168 -15.13 4.62 -6.55
C SER A 168 -13.83 5.36 -6.91
N VAL A 169 -13.20 5.03 -8.05
CA VAL A 169 -11.96 5.65 -8.54
C VAL A 169 -12.18 6.27 -9.92
N ASP A 170 -12.30 7.60 -9.98
CA ASP A 170 -12.52 8.31 -11.25
C ASP A 170 -11.33 8.17 -12.22
N LYS A 171 -10.12 8.05 -11.67
CA LYS A 171 -8.91 7.84 -12.46
C LYS A 171 -7.90 6.95 -11.76
N PHE A 172 -7.62 5.80 -12.35
CA PHE A 172 -6.56 4.89 -11.91
C PHE A 172 -5.45 4.81 -12.97
N VAL A 173 -4.21 5.05 -12.55
CA VAL A 173 -3.02 4.97 -13.40
C VAL A 173 -1.97 4.09 -12.73
N TRP A 174 -1.69 2.93 -13.30
CA TRP A 174 -0.58 2.07 -12.88
C TRP A 174 0.63 2.27 -13.79
N ILE A 175 1.79 2.48 -13.18
CA ILE A 175 3.08 2.69 -13.85
C ILE A 175 4.13 1.81 -13.18
N ASN A 176 4.59 0.78 -13.90
CA ASN A 176 5.69 -0.06 -13.47
C ASN A 176 7.05 0.59 -13.82
N ASP A 177 7.40 1.66 -13.12
CA ASP A 177 8.67 2.36 -13.26
C ASP A 177 9.01 3.12 -11.96
N ARG A 178 10.10 3.86 -11.97
CA ARG A 178 10.63 4.61 -10.85
C ARG A 178 9.69 5.71 -10.39
N ASP A 179 9.79 6.06 -9.11
CA ASP A 179 8.99 7.08 -8.43
C ASP A 179 8.90 8.40 -9.22
N LYS A 180 10.01 8.85 -9.81
CA LYS A 180 10.04 10.05 -10.66
C LYS A 180 9.18 9.92 -11.92
N ILE A 181 9.06 8.74 -12.52
CA ILE A 181 8.20 8.52 -13.68
C ILE A 181 6.73 8.51 -13.26
N VAL A 182 6.41 7.90 -12.10
CA VAL A 182 5.07 8.00 -11.51
C VAL A 182 4.69 9.47 -11.28
N MET A 183 5.58 10.23 -10.63
CA MET A 183 5.39 11.66 -10.37
C MET A 183 5.27 12.46 -11.67
N GLN A 184 6.13 12.25 -12.66
CA GLN A 184 6.03 12.95 -13.95
C GLN A 184 4.71 12.69 -14.67
N ASN A 185 4.18 11.47 -14.64
CA ASN A 185 2.87 11.16 -15.22
C ASN A 185 1.73 11.82 -14.45
N LEU A 186 1.83 11.92 -13.12
CA LEU A 186 0.89 12.69 -12.32
C LEU A 186 0.95 14.18 -12.68
N LEU A 187 2.15 14.77 -12.73
CA LEU A 187 2.32 16.19 -13.00
C LEU A 187 1.90 16.60 -14.42
N ALA A 188 2.04 15.69 -15.39
CA ALA A 188 1.62 15.92 -16.78
C ALA A 188 0.09 16.05 -16.92
N ASP A 189 -0.68 15.44 -16.03
CA ASP A 189 -2.15 15.47 -16.01
C ASP A 189 -2.68 15.59 -14.58
N PHE A 190 -2.23 16.65 -13.91
CA PHE A 190 -2.49 16.88 -12.48
C PHE A 190 -3.94 17.34 -12.28
N PRO A 191 -4.77 16.58 -11.55
CA PRO A 191 -6.17 16.96 -11.31
C PRO A 191 -6.23 18.26 -10.49
N GLN A 192 -7.06 19.23 -10.90
CA GLN A 192 -7.17 20.52 -10.19
C GLN A 192 -8.27 20.54 -9.12
N ASP A 193 -9.20 19.58 -9.15
CA ASP A 193 -10.41 19.58 -8.33
C ASP A 193 -10.65 18.20 -7.67
N PHE A 194 -9.57 17.50 -7.30
CA PHE A 194 -9.65 16.18 -6.67
C PHE A 194 -10.00 16.29 -5.18
N GLY A 195 -10.89 15.48 -4.64
CA GLY A 195 -10.98 15.37 -3.18
C GLY A 195 -9.89 14.49 -2.60
N VAL A 196 -9.62 13.35 -3.25
CA VAL A 196 -8.62 12.37 -2.78
C VAL A 196 -7.69 12.00 -3.94
N LEU A 197 -6.39 12.16 -3.71
CA LEU A 197 -5.33 11.70 -4.60
C LEU A 197 -4.37 10.78 -3.83
N PHE A 198 -4.33 9.51 -4.22
CA PHE A 198 -3.38 8.55 -3.71
C PHE A 198 -2.20 8.39 -4.67
N ILE A 199 -0.98 8.48 -4.14
CA ILE A 199 0.27 8.34 -4.89
C ILE A 199 1.08 7.25 -4.22
N HIS A 200 1.61 6.32 -5.02
CA HIS A 200 2.41 5.22 -4.50
C HIS A 200 3.73 5.06 -5.25
N PHE A 201 4.82 5.03 -4.50
CA PHE A 201 6.19 4.82 -4.97
C PHE A 201 6.69 3.43 -4.59
N ALA A 202 6.93 2.57 -5.59
CA ALA A 202 7.31 1.17 -5.37
C ALA A 202 8.81 0.95 -5.13
N THR A 203 9.66 1.87 -5.58
CA THR A 203 11.06 1.49 -5.80
C THR A 203 11.89 1.31 -4.53
N THR A 204 11.50 1.93 -3.42
CA THR A 204 12.17 1.74 -2.13
C THR A 204 12.06 0.29 -1.66
N ASP A 205 10.88 -0.31 -1.79
CA ASP A 205 10.67 -1.75 -1.52
C ASP A 205 11.37 -2.63 -2.56
N ASP A 206 11.23 -2.33 -3.86
CA ASP A 206 11.89 -3.12 -4.92
C ASP A 206 13.40 -3.22 -4.69
N MET A 207 14.05 -2.11 -4.34
CA MET A 207 15.49 -2.11 -4.04
C MET A 207 15.81 -2.75 -2.68
N GLY A 208 14.89 -2.70 -1.72
CA GLY A 208 14.95 -3.47 -0.48
C GLY A 208 15.01 -4.97 -0.77
N HIS A 209 14.16 -5.47 -1.65
CA HIS A 209 14.17 -6.88 -2.06
C HIS A 209 15.42 -7.29 -2.84
N VAL A 210 15.95 -6.43 -3.72
CA VAL A 210 17.10 -6.78 -4.57
C VAL A 210 18.43 -6.69 -3.83
N TYR A 211 18.63 -5.64 -3.03
CA TYR A 211 19.93 -5.29 -2.45
C TYR A 211 19.94 -5.32 -0.92
N GLY A 212 18.76 -5.33 -0.31
CA GLY A 212 18.55 -5.33 1.12
C GLY A 212 18.13 -3.97 1.66
N TRP A 213 17.31 -3.96 2.71
CA TRP A 213 16.94 -2.75 3.43
C TRP A 213 18.17 -2.07 4.01
N LEU A 214 18.22 -0.75 3.86
CA LEU A 214 19.31 0.16 4.20
C LEU A 214 20.62 -0.08 3.41
N SER A 215 20.56 -0.83 2.30
CA SER A 215 21.66 -0.89 1.34
C SER A 215 21.88 0.46 0.66
N PRO A 216 23.12 0.77 0.19
CA PRO A 216 23.37 1.99 -0.59
C PRO A 216 22.45 2.13 -1.81
N GLU A 217 22.08 1.02 -2.45
CA GLU A 217 21.16 0.99 -3.58
C GLU A 217 19.74 1.39 -3.19
N GLN A 218 19.21 0.85 -2.08
CA GLN A 218 17.92 1.27 -1.55
C GLN A 218 17.95 2.74 -1.11
N LEU A 219 18.97 3.15 -0.36
CA LEU A 219 19.11 4.54 0.09
C LEU A 219 19.18 5.51 -1.10
N SER A 220 19.74 5.09 -2.23
CA SER A 220 19.78 5.91 -3.45
C SER A 220 18.39 6.18 -4.05
N VAL A 221 17.44 5.25 -3.92
CA VAL A 221 16.06 5.45 -4.41
C VAL A 221 15.18 6.15 -3.39
N VAL A 222 15.44 5.97 -2.08
CA VAL A 222 14.81 6.80 -1.02
C VAL A 222 15.12 8.28 -1.25
N PHE A 223 16.36 8.62 -1.62
CA PHE A 223 16.71 9.99 -2.01
C PHE A 223 15.95 10.48 -3.26
N ARG A 224 15.66 9.60 -4.24
CA ARG A 224 14.86 9.98 -5.42
C ARG A 224 13.37 10.15 -5.11
N ALA A 225 12.83 9.38 -4.16
CA ALA A 225 11.49 9.61 -3.64
C ALA A 225 11.38 11.01 -3.01
N ASP A 226 12.43 11.47 -2.30
CA ASP A 226 12.50 12.84 -1.80
C ASP A 226 12.53 13.90 -2.91
N GLU A 227 13.27 13.67 -4.00
CA GLU A 227 13.22 14.58 -5.16
C GLU A 227 11.79 14.68 -5.73
N ALA A 228 11.07 13.56 -5.81
CA ALA A 228 9.68 13.54 -6.28
C ALA A 228 8.73 14.24 -5.30
N ILE A 229 8.98 14.18 -3.99
CA ILE A 229 8.27 15.01 -2.99
C ILE A 229 8.48 16.50 -3.29
N GLY A 230 9.73 16.91 -3.57
CA GLY A 230 10.04 18.29 -3.96
C GLY A 230 9.27 18.74 -5.21
N GLU A 231 9.17 17.89 -6.23
CA GLU A 231 8.40 18.15 -7.45
C GLU A 231 6.89 18.29 -7.17
N LEU A 232 6.34 17.45 -6.29
CA LEU A 232 4.93 17.55 -5.85
C LEU A 232 4.65 18.85 -5.10
N LEU A 233 5.49 19.19 -4.13
CA LEU A 233 5.34 20.42 -3.34
C LEU A 233 5.40 21.66 -4.25
N ALA A 234 6.37 21.72 -5.16
CA ALA A 234 6.47 22.80 -6.12
C ALA A 234 5.24 22.87 -7.04
N ALA A 235 4.65 21.74 -7.43
CA ALA A 235 3.44 21.72 -8.24
C ALA A 235 2.22 22.28 -7.47
N LEU A 236 2.07 21.92 -6.19
CA LEU A 236 1.01 22.45 -5.33
C LEU A 236 1.14 23.97 -5.15
N ASP A 237 2.36 24.46 -4.89
CA ASP A 237 2.64 25.90 -4.74
C ASP A 237 2.32 26.66 -6.04
N ASN A 238 2.80 26.17 -7.18
CA ASN A 238 2.59 26.81 -8.49
C ASN A 238 1.12 26.85 -8.93
N LYS A 239 0.31 25.90 -8.43
CA LYS A 239 -1.13 25.81 -8.72
C LYS A 239 -1.99 26.53 -7.68
N GLY A 240 -1.40 27.04 -6.60
CA GLY A 240 -2.12 27.65 -5.50
C GLY A 240 -2.96 26.66 -4.68
N LEU A 241 -2.61 25.36 -4.72
CA LEU A 241 -3.34 24.29 -4.02
C LEU A 241 -2.75 23.99 -2.64
N ARG A 242 -1.55 24.50 -2.32
CA ARG A 242 -0.81 24.16 -1.10
C ARG A 242 -1.59 24.44 0.18
N ASP A 243 -2.26 25.59 0.24
CA ASP A 243 -3.04 26.05 1.41
C ASP A 243 -4.46 25.45 1.47
N GLU A 244 -4.84 24.64 0.49
CA GLU A 244 -6.13 23.94 0.44
C GLU A 244 -5.98 22.41 0.43
N THR A 245 -4.75 21.92 0.63
CA THR A 245 -4.41 20.49 0.55
C THR A 245 -3.79 19.97 1.84
N LEU A 246 -4.41 18.96 2.43
CA LEU A 246 -3.76 18.08 3.40
C LEU A 246 -2.88 17.06 2.66
N LEU A 247 -1.58 17.07 2.92
CA LEU A 247 -0.62 16.08 2.44
C LEU A 247 -0.24 15.15 3.59
N ILE A 248 -0.52 13.86 3.44
CA ILE A 248 -0.04 12.79 4.31
C ILE A 248 1.04 12.01 3.56
N ILE A 249 2.24 11.90 4.13
CA ILE A 249 3.35 11.08 3.61
C ILE A 249 3.61 9.95 4.61
N THR A 250 3.59 8.71 4.13
CA THR A 250 3.75 7.52 4.97
C THR A 250 4.34 6.35 4.19
N ALA A 251 4.35 5.17 4.80
CA ALA A 251 4.73 3.90 4.21
C ALA A 251 3.73 2.82 4.62
N ASP A 252 3.68 1.73 3.87
CA ASP A 252 2.89 0.56 4.18
C ASP A 252 3.60 -0.42 5.13
N HIS A 253 4.91 -0.55 5.02
CA HIS A 253 5.76 -1.34 5.91
C HIS A 253 7.22 -0.87 5.85
N GLY A 254 8.07 -1.45 6.71
CA GLY A 254 9.52 -1.41 6.59
C GLY A 254 10.08 -2.71 6.01
N GLY A 255 11.22 -3.17 6.51
CA GLY A 255 11.81 -4.44 6.09
C GLY A 255 13.18 -4.75 6.69
N HIS A 256 13.63 -5.99 6.54
CA HIS A 256 14.88 -6.49 7.09
C HIS A 256 15.57 -7.47 6.14
N GLY A 257 16.90 -7.41 6.08
CA GLY A 257 17.62 -8.19 5.06
C GLY A 257 17.05 -7.83 3.69
N MET A 258 16.51 -8.82 2.96
CA MET A 258 15.88 -8.65 1.63
C MET A 258 14.38 -9.02 1.65
N ILE A 259 13.76 -9.05 2.82
CA ILE A 259 12.36 -9.48 3.00
C ILE A 259 11.61 -8.55 3.96
N HIS A 260 10.29 -8.67 3.96
CA HIS A 260 9.37 -8.04 4.90
C HIS A 260 8.17 -8.99 5.12
N GLY A 261 7.14 -8.55 5.85
CA GLY A 261 5.94 -9.35 6.14
C GLY A 261 5.93 -10.00 7.53
N SER A 262 6.93 -9.74 8.36
CA SER A 262 7.02 -10.26 9.72
C SER A 262 6.48 -9.27 10.77
N SER A 263 6.37 -9.72 12.02
CA SER A 263 6.06 -8.84 13.16
C SER A 263 7.30 -8.14 13.73
N MET A 264 8.44 -8.17 13.05
CA MET A 264 9.65 -7.51 13.54
C MET A 264 9.51 -5.99 13.51
N PRO A 265 10.08 -5.26 14.48
CA PRO A 265 10.00 -3.80 14.52
C PRO A 265 10.45 -3.12 13.21
N GLU A 266 11.44 -3.70 12.54
CA GLU A 266 11.94 -3.22 11.24
C GLU A 266 10.91 -3.27 10.13
N ASP A 267 9.94 -4.19 10.19
CA ASP A 267 8.87 -4.35 9.20
C ASP A 267 7.62 -3.57 9.61
N MET A 268 7.36 -3.49 10.91
CA MET A 268 6.12 -2.94 11.46
C MET A 268 6.15 -1.41 11.63
N THR A 269 7.34 -0.81 11.79
CA THR A 269 7.48 0.62 12.09
C THR A 269 7.59 1.44 10.80
N ILE A 270 6.69 2.41 10.65
CA ILE A 270 6.59 3.27 9.46
C ILE A 270 6.63 4.75 9.86
N PRO A 271 7.07 5.65 8.96
CA PRO A 271 6.90 7.08 9.16
C PRO A 271 5.45 7.49 8.90
N TRP A 272 4.97 8.50 9.61
CA TRP A 272 3.69 9.15 9.33
C TRP A 272 3.84 10.66 9.52
N ILE A 273 3.65 11.42 8.44
CA ILE A 273 3.84 12.87 8.40
C ILE A 273 2.59 13.49 7.77
N ALA A 274 1.98 14.49 8.42
CA ALA A 274 0.87 15.26 7.90
C ALA A 274 1.24 16.75 7.83
N SER A 275 0.91 17.40 6.71
CA SER A 275 1.16 18.82 6.47
C SER A 275 0.02 19.43 5.67
N GLY A 276 -0.54 20.55 6.12
CA GLY A 276 -1.62 21.22 5.41
C GLY A 276 -2.48 22.07 6.34
N PRO A 277 -3.67 22.48 5.87
CA PRO A 277 -4.63 23.23 6.66
C PRO A 277 -4.94 22.56 8.00
N GLU A 278 -5.04 23.38 9.05
CA GLU A 278 -5.36 22.96 10.43
C GLU A 278 -4.38 21.99 11.11
N ILE A 279 -3.32 21.56 10.42
CA ILE A 279 -2.28 20.73 11.03
C ILE A 279 -1.39 21.58 11.95
N GLU A 280 -1.27 21.14 13.21
CA GLU A 280 -0.34 21.73 14.17
C GLU A 280 1.05 21.13 14.04
N ALA A 281 2.05 21.96 13.74
CA ALA A 281 3.43 21.53 13.62
C ALA A 281 4.00 21.03 14.97
N LYS A 282 4.18 19.70 15.10
CA LYS A 282 4.76 19.05 16.28
C LYS A 282 5.12 17.59 16.02
N GLN A 283 5.98 17.05 16.88
CA GLN A 283 6.16 15.61 16.96
C GLN A 283 5.01 15.02 17.79
N LEU A 284 4.27 14.10 17.19
CA LEU A 284 3.14 13.41 17.81
C LEU A 284 3.62 12.50 18.94
N GLN A 285 2.85 12.48 20.02
CA GLN A 285 3.10 11.66 21.21
C GLN A 285 2.15 10.47 21.28
N MET A 286 0.96 10.58 20.69
CA MET A 286 -0.02 9.50 20.68
C MET A 286 0.39 8.43 19.66
N PRO A 287 0.07 7.14 19.93
CA PRO A 287 0.23 6.08 18.94
C PRO A 287 -0.53 6.43 17.66
N VAL A 288 0.09 6.13 16.51
CA VAL A 288 -0.52 6.25 15.19
C VAL A 288 -0.40 4.90 14.51
N HIS A 289 -1.49 4.41 13.95
CA HIS A 289 -1.53 3.19 13.17
C HIS A 289 -1.95 3.48 11.73
N THR A 290 -1.57 2.61 10.79
CA THR A 290 -1.77 2.88 9.34
C THR A 290 -3.25 3.16 8.96
N MET A 291 -4.21 2.49 9.62
CA MET A 291 -5.65 2.70 9.45
C MET A 291 -6.13 4.10 9.87
N ASP A 292 -5.38 4.82 10.71
CA ASP A 292 -5.71 6.21 11.09
C ASP A 292 -5.57 7.17 9.90
N THR A 293 -4.89 6.76 8.84
CA THR A 293 -4.68 7.57 7.63
C THR A 293 -6.00 7.87 6.92
N ALA A 294 -6.82 6.84 6.63
CA ALA A 294 -8.14 7.03 6.03
C ALA A 294 -9.04 7.87 6.94
N ALA A 295 -9.06 7.59 8.24
CA ALA A 295 -9.88 8.32 9.21
C ALA A 295 -9.50 9.81 9.29
N THR A 296 -8.20 10.11 9.28
CA THR A 296 -7.69 11.49 9.27
C THR A 296 -8.05 12.22 7.97
N ALA A 297 -7.90 11.55 6.83
CA ALA A 297 -8.27 12.11 5.53
C ALA A 297 -9.77 12.41 5.44
N ALA A 298 -10.62 11.46 5.84
CA ALA A 298 -12.07 11.61 5.86
C ALA A 298 -12.50 12.77 6.77
N TYR A 299 -11.92 12.85 7.98
CA TYR A 299 -12.18 13.94 8.91
C TYR A 299 -11.82 15.30 8.31
N ALA A 300 -10.64 15.42 7.70
CA ALA A 300 -10.18 16.68 7.12
C ALA A 300 -11.07 17.14 5.95
N LEU A 301 -11.63 16.20 5.18
CA LEU A 301 -12.59 16.48 4.10
C LEU A 301 -14.02 16.73 4.61
N GLY A 302 -14.27 16.70 5.92
CA GLY A 302 -15.62 16.84 6.49
C GLY A 302 -16.54 15.64 6.21
N LEU A 303 -15.98 14.50 5.82
CA LEU A 303 -16.73 13.29 5.51
C LEU A 303 -17.10 12.53 6.79
N SER A 304 -18.28 11.89 6.78
CA SER A 304 -18.69 10.99 7.85
C SER A 304 -17.77 9.76 7.86
N ILE A 305 -17.10 9.52 8.99
CA ILE A 305 -16.27 8.33 9.18
C ILE A 305 -17.20 7.13 9.46
N PRO A 306 -17.12 6.04 8.70
CA PRO A 306 -17.90 4.82 8.95
C PRO A 306 -17.66 4.26 10.36
N GLU A 307 -18.71 3.83 11.04
CA GLU A 307 -18.62 3.31 12.42
C GLU A 307 -17.81 2.00 12.50
N GLU A 308 -17.71 1.26 11.40
CA GLU A 308 -16.95 0.02 11.33
C GLU A 308 -15.43 0.21 11.29
N TRP A 309 -14.93 1.42 10.97
CA TRP A 309 -13.50 1.70 10.88
C TRP A 309 -12.80 1.48 12.23
N ASP A 310 -11.64 0.82 12.18
CA ASP A 310 -10.75 0.63 13.34
C ASP A 310 -9.86 1.86 13.55
N GLY A 311 -9.52 2.55 12.46
CA GLY A 311 -8.76 3.78 12.48
C GLY A 311 -9.56 4.95 13.02
N VAL A 312 -8.88 5.86 13.72
CA VAL A 312 -9.45 7.12 14.20
C VAL A 312 -8.66 8.29 13.62
N PRO A 313 -9.26 9.49 13.47
CA PRO A 313 -8.49 10.66 13.09
C PRO A 313 -7.34 10.85 14.08
N VAL A 314 -6.15 11.19 13.57
CA VAL A 314 -5.02 11.57 14.41
C VAL A 314 -5.31 12.97 14.98
N TYR A 315 -6.19 13.05 15.99
CA TYR A 315 -6.69 14.29 16.58
C TYR A 315 -5.56 15.20 17.07
N GLU A 316 -4.49 14.60 17.59
CA GLU A 316 -3.31 15.33 18.01
C GLU A 316 -2.74 16.15 16.84
N ALA A 317 -2.64 15.60 15.63
CA ALA A 317 -2.14 16.32 14.45
C ALA A 317 -3.01 17.53 14.07
N LEU A 318 -4.31 17.46 14.35
CA LEU A 318 -5.31 18.49 14.07
C LEU A 318 -5.46 19.52 15.21
N GLY A 319 -4.62 19.45 16.25
CA GLY A 319 -4.74 20.33 17.42
C GLY A 319 -5.98 20.06 18.29
N LEU A 320 -6.66 18.93 18.07
CA LEU A 320 -7.86 18.56 18.78
C LEU A 320 -7.50 17.70 20.01
N PRO A 321 -8.31 17.75 21.08
CA PRO A 321 -8.15 16.82 22.19
C PRO A 321 -8.16 15.38 21.67
N ALA A 322 -7.29 14.52 22.20
CA ALA A 322 -7.31 13.09 21.91
C ALA A 322 -8.64 12.50 22.41
N ALA A 323 -9.64 12.51 21.54
CA ALA A 323 -10.98 12.07 21.86
C ALA A 323 -11.03 10.54 21.95
N ASN A 324 -10.26 9.87 21.07
CA ASN A 324 -10.09 8.43 20.98
C ASN A 324 -8.68 8.10 20.45
N GLU A 325 -8.23 6.88 20.72
CA GLU A 325 -7.01 6.27 20.17
C GLU A 325 -7.41 4.99 19.45
N SER A 326 -6.84 4.75 18.26
CA SER A 326 -6.95 3.46 17.59
C SER A 326 -6.13 2.41 18.32
N LYS A 327 -6.50 1.15 18.12
CA LYS A 327 -5.78 0.00 18.68
C LYS A 327 -5.01 -0.69 17.56
N ALA A 328 -3.85 -1.26 17.90
CA ALA A 328 -3.16 -2.16 17.00
C ALA A 328 -4.09 -3.30 16.57
N CYS A 329 -3.99 -3.71 15.31
CA CYS A 329 -4.72 -4.87 14.80
C CYS A 329 -4.22 -6.14 15.49
N GLU A 330 -5.16 -6.95 15.98
CA GLU A 330 -4.90 -8.27 16.58
C GLU A 330 -4.75 -9.38 15.52
#